data_AF-A0A1G3CEN8-F1
#
_entry.id   AF-A0A1G3CEN8-F1
#
_cell.length_a   1.000
_cell.length_b   1.000
_cell.length_c   1.000
_cell.angle_alpha   90.00
_cell.angle_beta   90.00
_cell.angle_gamma   90.00
#
_symmetry.space_group_name_H-M   'P 1'
#
loop_
_entity.id
_entity.type
_entity.pdbx_description
1 polymer ?
#
loop_
_entity_poly.entity_id
_entity_poly.type
_entity_poly.pdbx_seq_one_letter_code
_entity_poly.pdbx_strand_id
1 'polypeptide(L)'
;FEGSSFVLGDYFVFSLRIDKKSVSSKIIKKYLYFETLKKLEESGKRYLSANEKKLVKEHVIAVLFLRVPATPNIYDLVWDYEKSMLYFFSTNKSANEELETLFQRSFKNHLIKIFPYTEADILSGLNDTERDALSHLSSTKFME
;
A
#
# COMPACT_ATOMS: atom_id res chain seq x y z
N PHE A 1 -24.96 -9.95 6.89
CA PHE A 1 -23.93 -10.88 6.40
C PHE A 1 -24.40 -12.33 6.61
N GLU A 2 -25.59 -12.71 6.12
CA GLU A 2 -26.23 -13.99 6.50
C GLU A 2 -25.93 -15.17 5.55
N GLY A 3 -25.06 -15.01 4.55
CA GLY A 3 -24.87 -16.04 3.50
C GLY A 3 -23.45 -16.54 3.27
N SER A 4 -22.45 -16.01 3.99
CA SER A 4 -21.04 -16.31 3.74
C SER A 4 -20.34 -16.53 5.08
N SER A 5 -20.11 -17.80 5.43
CA SER A 5 -19.23 -18.14 6.55
C SER A 5 -17.80 -17.80 6.14
N PHE A 6 -17.31 -16.67 6.60
CA PHE A 6 -15.89 -16.31 6.53
C PHE A 6 -15.07 -17.03 7.60
N VAL A 7 -15.72 -17.87 8.42
CA VAL A 7 -15.11 -18.71 9.46
C VAL A 7 -15.06 -20.14 8.95
N LEU A 8 -13.86 -20.72 8.91
CA LEU A 8 -13.60 -22.10 8.53
C LEU A 8 -12.76 -22.75 9.64
N GLY A 9 -13.41 -23.43 10.59
CA GLY A 9 -12.72 -23.87 11.81
C GLY A 9 -12.12 -22.67 12.54
N ASP A 10 -10.81 -22.72 12.80
CA ASP A 10 -10.06 -21.66 13.48
C ASP A 10 -9.53 -20.56 12.56
N TYR A 11 -9.99 -20.55 11.30
CA TYR A 11 -9.54 -19.61 10.28
C TYR A 11 -10.62 -18.58 9.95
N PHE A 12 -10.22 -17.31 9.93
CA PHE A 12 -10.97 -16.26 9.25
C PHE A 12 -10.41 -16.06 7.83
N VAL A 13 -11.27 -16.15 6.83
CA VAL A 13 -10.91 -15.95 5.41
C VAL A 13 -11.62 -14.71 4.89
N PHE A 14 -10.85 -13.73 4.45
CA PHE A 14 -11.39 -12.51 3.86
C PHE A 14 -10.41 -11.92 2.84
N SER A 15 -10.89 -10.95 2.06
CA SER A 15 -10.09 -10.29 1.04
C SER A 15 -9.97 -8.79 1.32
N LEU A 16 -8.76 -8.25 1.17
CA LEU A 16 -8.48 -6.82 1.19
C LEU A 16 -8.65 -6.25 -0.22
N ARG A 17 -9.69 -5.44 -0.43
CA ARG A 17 -9.90 -4.69 -1.66
C ARG A 17 -9.32 -3.28 -1.53
N ILE A 18 -8.36 -2.94 -2.40
CA ILE A 18 -7.76 -1.61 -2.51
C ILE A 18 -8.09 -1.01 -3.87
N ASP A 19 -8.96 0.00 -3.86
CA ASP A 19 -9.37 0.73 -5.05
C ASP A 19 -8.38 1.86 -5.35
N LYS A 20 -7.67 1.76 -6.48
CA LYS A 20 -6.68 2.76 -6.90
C LYS A 20 -7.19 3.46 -8.16
N LYS A 21 -7.27 4.79 -8.12
CA LYS A 21 -7.38 5.59 -9.34
C LYS A 21 -5.97 5.90 -9.83
N SER A 22 -5.73 5.73 -11.13
CA SER A 22 -4.47 6.14 -11.74
C SER A 22 -4.73 6.81 -13.08
N VAL A 23 -3.99 7.89 -13.35
CA VAL A 23 -4.05 8.61 -14.63
C VAL A 23 -2.65 8.57 -15.22
N SER A 24 -2.53 8.12 -16.48
CA SER A 24 -1.22 8.03 -17.11
C SER A 24 -0.57 9.42 -17.22
N SER A 25 0.76 9.47 -17.04
CA SER A 25 1.51 10.73 -17.12
C SER A 25 1.39 11.41 -18.48
N LYS A 26 1.21 10.63 -19.56
CA LYS A 26 0.97 11.14 -20.92
C LYS A 26 -0.35 11.90 -21.01
N ILE A 27 -1.42 11.37 -20.42
CA ILE A 27 -2.73 12.03 -20.39
C ILE A 27 -2.64 13.32 -19.57
N ILE A 28 -2.04 13.27 -18.37
CA ILE A 28 -1.86 14.47 -17.53
C ILE A 28 -1.11 15.55 -18.31
N LYS A 29 0.00 15.21 -18.98
CA LYS A 29 0.78 16.16 -19.79
C LYS A 29 -0.04 16.79 -20.92
N LYS A 30 -0.86 15.98 -21.63
CA LYS A 30 -1.72 16.46 -22.71
C LYS A 30 -2.75 17.48 -22.21
N TYR A 31 -3.48 17.16 -21.14
CA TYR A 31 -4.48 18.07 -20.59
C TYR A 31 -3.86 19.30 -19.93
N LEU A 32 -2.71 19.13 -19.27
CA LEU A 32 -1.94 20.24 -18.71
C LEU A 32 -1.52 21.25 -19.78
N TYR A 33 -1.11 20.77 -20.95
CA TYR A 33 -0.76 21.64 -22.08
C TYR A 33 -1.96 22.48 -22.53
N PHE A 34 -3.11 21.87 -22.79
CA PHE A 34 -4.32 22.61 -23.21
C PHE A 34 -4.79 23.61 -22.16
N GLU A 35 -4.83 23.22 -20.88
CA GLU A 35 -5.28 24.11 -19.81
C GLU A 35 -4.30 25.28 -19.59
N THR A 36 -3.00 25.04 -19.78
CA THR A 36 -1.98 26.10 -19.71
C THR A 36 -2.13 27.10 -20.85
N LEU A 37 -2.38 26.64 -22.08
CA LEU A 37 -2.62 27.52 -23.23
C LEU A 37 -3.84 28.40 -22.99
N LYS A 38 -4.95 27.79 -22.55
CA LYS A 38 -6.19 28.50 -22.22
C LYS A 38 -5.96 29.59 -21.16
N LYS A 39 -5.24 29.28 -20.08
CA LYS A 39 -4.92 30.26 -19.03
C LYS A 39 -4.03 31.41 -19.51
N LEU A 40 -3.07 31.15 -20.42
CA LEU A 40 -2.22 32.20 -20.99
C LEU A 40 -3.04 33.13 -21.88
N GLU A 41 -3.95 32.57 -22.68
CA GLU A 41 -4.86 33.34 -23.53
C GLU A 41 -5.82 34.21 -22.70
N GLU A 42 -6.48 33.63 -21.70
CA GLU A 42 -7.42 34.35 -20.81
C GLU A 42 -6.75 35.44 -19.97
N SER A 43 -5.51 35.22 -19.54
CA SER A 43 -4.77 36.21 -18.72
C SER A 43 -3.99 37.23 -19.54
N GLY A 44 -3.83 37.01 -20.85
CA GLY A 44 -2.96 37.81 -21.73
C GLY A 44 -1.47 37.74 -21.37
N LYS A 45 -1.07 36.84 -20.45
CA LYS A 45 0.32 36.72 -20.00
C LYS A 45 1.14 35.89 -20.98
N ARG A 46 2.42 36.24 -21.12
CA ARG A 46 3.38 35.45 -21.92
C ARG A 46 3.84 34.16 -21.23
N TYR A 47 3.78 34.10 -19.91
CA TYR A 47 4.16 32.93 -19.11
C TYR A 47 3.37 32.85 -17.79
N LEU A 48 3.24 31.64 -17.25
CA LEU A 48 2.75 31.38 -15.90
C LEU A 48 3.90 31.26 -14.91
N SER A 49 3.73 31.81 -13.71
CA SER A 49 4.62 31.60 -12.56
C SER A 49 4.65 30.14 -12.13
N ALA A 50 5.66 29.75 -11.33
CA ALA A 50 5.77 28.40 -10.80
C ALA A 50 4.53 27.98 -9.97
N ASN A 51 4.00 28.90 -9.17
CA ASN A 51 2.81 28.64 -8.36
C ASN A 51 1.55 28.45 -9.23
N GLU A 52 1.36 29.30 -10.24
CA GLU A 52 0.24 29.16 -11.20
C GLU A 52 0.30 27.82 -11.94
N LYS A 53 1.50 27.39 -12.39
CA LYS A 53 1.68 26.09 -13.05
C LYS A 53 1.33 24.91 -12.12
N LYS A 54 1.69 24.99 -10.84
CA LYS A 54 1.35 23.99 -9.84
C LYS A 54 -0.17 23.89 -9.67
N LEU A 55 -0.85 25.03 -9.50
CA LEU A 55 -2.31 25.08 -9.35
C LEU A 55 -3.05 24.55 -10.59
N VAL A 56 -2.58 24.88 -11.80
CA VAL A 56 -3.15 24.34 -13.04
C VAL A 56 -2.98 22.82 -13.10
N LYS A 57 -1.80 22.31 -12.73
CA LYS A 57 -1.55 20.87 -12.70
C LYS A 57 -2.44 20.16 -11.68
N GLU A 58 -2.58 20.70 -10.47
CA GLU A 58 -3.46 20.13 -9.44
C GLU A 58 -4.93 20.12 -9.89
N HIS A 59 -5.39 21.21 -10.51
CA HIS A 59 -6.74 21.29 -11.09
C HIS A 59 -6.96 20.24 -12.18
N VAL A 60 -6.03 20.12 -13.14
CA VAL A 60 -6.11 19.13 -14.21
C VAL A 60 -6.16 17.71 -13.65
N ILE A 61 -5.31 17.41 -12.66
CA ILE A 61 -5.29 16.11 -12.01
C ILE A 61 -6.64 15.82 -11.32
N ALA A 62 -7.19 16.79 -10.58
CA ALA A 62 -8.48 16.64 -9.90
C ALA A 62 -9.62 16.37 -10.90
N VAL A 63 -9.69 17.14 -11.99
CA VAL A 63 -10.70 16.96 -13.05
C VAL A 63 -10.57 15.58 -13.73
N LEU A 64 -9.35 15.12 -14.00
CA LEU A 64 -9.13 13.81 -14.58
C LEU A 64 -9.55 12.69 -13.61
N PHE A 65 -9.25 12.82 -12.31
CA PHE A 65 -9.64 11.84 -11.28
C PHE A 65 -11.16 11.72 -11.07
N LEU A 66 -11.92 12.77 -11.36
CA LEU A 66 -13.39 12.70 -11.35
C LEU A 66 -13.94 11.80 -12.46
N ARG A 67 -13.22 11.69 -13.59
CA ARG A 67 -13.66 10.91 -14.76
C ARG A 67 -13.13 9.48 -14.78
N VAL A 68 -11.99 9.24 -14.13
CA VAL A 68 -11.34 7.92 -14.15
C VAL A 68 -11.99 7.00 -13.10
N PRO A 69 -12.50 5.82 -13.51
CA PRO A 69 -12.99 4.82 -12.57
C PRO A 69 -11.83 4.27 -11.74
N ALA A 70 -12.12 3.88 -10.49
CA ALA A 70 -11.12 3.20 -9.68
C ALA A 70 -10.92 1.76 -10.17
N THR A 71 -9.66 1.30 -10.18
CA THR A 71 -9.33 -0.10 -10.43
C THR A 71 -9.23 -0.83 -9.09
N PRO A 72 -10.08 -1.83 -8.83
CA PRO A 72 -9.97 -2.64 -7.62
C PRO A 72 -8.80 -3.60 -7.73
N ASN A 73 -7.97 -3.65 -6.69
CA ASN A 73 -7.00 -4.72 -6.48
C ASN A 73 -7.48 -5.52 -5.28
N ILE A 74 -7.64 -6.83 -5.45
CA ILE A 74 -8.11 -7.72 -4.39
C ILE A 74 -6.93 -8.60 -3.97
N TYR A 75 -6.70 -8.66 -2.67
CA TYR A 75 -5.66 -9.50 -2.06
C TYR A 75 -6.32 -10.40 -1.03
N ASP A 76 -6.18 -11.71 -1.21
CA ASP A 76 -6.74 -12.67 -0.26
C ASP A 76 -5.84 -12.80 0.97
N LEU A 77 -6.47 -13.09 2.11
CA LEU A 77 -5.75 -13.33 3.35
C LEU A 77 -6.49 -14.33 4.24
N VAL A 78 -5.72 -15.07 5.02
CA VAL A 78 -6.21 -16.03 5.99
C VAL A 78 -5.62 -15.68 7.35
N TRP A 79 -6.47 -15.56 8.35
CA TRP A 79 -6.07 -15.30 9.73
C TRP A 79 -6.39 -16.52 10.59
N ASP A 80 -5.34 -17.21 11.05
CA ASP A 80 -5.37 -18.23 12.09
C ASP A 80 -5.33 -17.51 13.44
N TYR A 81 -6.49 -17.34 14.08
CA TYR A 81 -6.58 -16.55 15.30
C TYR A 81 -6.03 -17.30 16.52
N GLU A 82 -6.07 -18.63 16.53
CA GLU A 82 -5.52 -19.43 17.62
C GLU A 82 -4.00 -19.36 17.65
N LYS A 83 -3.36 -19.44 16.48
CA LYS A 83 -1.88 -19.35 16.36
C LYS A 83 -1.36 -17.93 16.28
N SER A 84 -2.24 -16.92 16.29
CA SER A 84 -1.87 -15.51 16.07
C SER A 84 -1.09 -15.30 14.76
N MET A 85 -1.45 -16.04 13.70
CA MET A 85 -0.76 -16.02 12.42
C MET A 85 -1.67 -15.51 11.31
N LEU A 86 -1.16 -14.56 10.53
CA LEU A 86 -1.86 -14.02 9.36
C LEU A 86 -1.05 -14.31 8.10
N TYR A 87 -1.69 -14.97 7.15
CA TYR A 87 -1.16 -15.26 5.82
C TYR A 87 -1.72 -14.27 4.83
N PHE A 88 -0.85 -13.45 4.24
CA PHE A 88 -1.22 -12.48 3.21
C PHE A 88 -0.65 -12.90 1.86
N PHE A 89 -1.52 -13.15 0.88
CA PHE A 89 -1.11 -13.70 -0.42
C PHE A 89 -0.64 -12.61 -1.41
N SER A 90 0.30 -11.78 -0.98
CA SER A 90 0.87 -10.70 -1.80
C SER A 90 2.26 -10.27 -1.35
N THR A 91 3.16 -10.10 -2.31
CA THR A 91 4.49 -9.52 -2.10
C THR A 91 4.50 -7.99 -2.30
N ASN A 92 3.36 -7.38 -2.62
CA ASN A 92 3.28 -5.94 -2.87
C ASN A 92 3.46 -5.14 -1.57
N LYS A 93 4.54 -4.35 -1.48
CA LYS A 93 4.85 -3.53 -0.29
C LYS A 93 3.71 -2.60 0.13
N SER A 94 3.11 -1.88 -0.81
CA SER A 94 2.00 -0.94 -0.52
C SER A 94 0.75 -1.67 -0.04
N ALA A 95 0.47 -2.88 -0.55
CA ALA A 95 -0.66 -3.67 -0.06
C ALA A 95 -0.42 -4.21 1.36
N ASN A 96 0.82 -4.59 1.68
CA ASN A 96 1.22 -5.00 3.02
C ASN A 96 1.06 -3.85 4.04
N GLU A 97 1.55 -2.65 3.71
CA GLU A 97 1.41 -1.47 4.58
C GLU A 97 -0.05 -1.06 4.81
N GLU A 98 -0.88 -1.15 3.76
CA GLU A 98 -2.32 -0.89 3.87
C GLU A 98 -3.00 -1.92 4.77
N LEU A 99 -2.66 -3.21 4.61
CA LEU A 99 -3.16 -4.28 5.47
C LEU A 99 -2.81 -4.02 6.94
N GLU A 100 -1.55 -3.72 7.25
CA GLU A 100 -1.11 -3.44 8.63
C GLU A 100 -1.91 -2.31 9.27
N THR A 101 -2.05 -1.21 8.54
CA THR A 101 -2.79 -0.02 8.98
C THR A 101 -4.26 -0.35 9.22
N LEU A 102 -4.89 -1.04 8.26
CA LEU A 102 -6.32 -1.35 8.32
C LEU A 102 -6.61 -2.40 9.40
N PHE A 103 -5.73 -3.40 9.56
CA PHE A 103 -5.85 -4.45 10.56
C PHE A 103 -5.77 -3.85 11.97
N GLN A 104 -4.78 -3.00 12.23
CA GLN A 104 -4.67 -2.29 13.51
C GLN A 104 -5.90 -1.42 13.78
N ARG A 105 -6.39 -0.70 12.78
CA ARG A 105 -7.56 0.17 12.95
C ARG A 105 -8.82 -0.64 13.31
N SER A 106 -9.01 -1.78 12.62
CA SER A 106 -10.21 -2.62 12.71
C SER A 106 -10.22 -3.49 13.95
N PHE A 107 -9.11 -4.17 14.24
CA PHE A 107 -9.03 -5.18 15.30
C PHE A 107 -8.31 -4.70 16.56
N LYS A 108 -7.64 -3.54 16.51
CA LYS A 108 -6.78 -3.01 17.60
C LYS A 108 -5.56 -3.88 17.90
N ASN A 109 -5.12 -4.67 16.92
CA ASN A 109 -3.94 -5.54 17.02
C ASN A 109 -2.88 -5.12 16.00
N HIS A 110 -1.61 -5.21 16.40
CA HIS A 110 -0.49 -4.95 15.51
C HIS A 110 -0.05 -6.24 14.82
N LEU A 111 0.21 -6.15 13.51
CA LEU A 111 0.87 -7.21 12.77
C LEU A 111 2.39 -7.01 12.84
N ILE A 112 3.12 -8.10 12.96
CA ILE A 112 4.58 -8.14 12.88
C ILE A 112 4.94 -8.91 11.62
N LYS A 113 5.70 -8.29 10.71
CA LYS A 113 6.19 -8.99 9.51
C LYS A 113 7.18 -10.05 9.92
N ILE A 114 6.97 -11.28 9.44
CA ILE A 114 7.92 -12.36 9.59
C ILE A 114 8.93 -12.29 8.45
N PHE A 115 10.17 -11.96 8.81
CA PHE A 115 11.36 -12.11 7.97
C PHE A 115 12.39 -12.94 8.75
N PRO A 116 13.48 -13.44 8.13
CA PRO A 116 14.33 -14.46 8.75
C PRO A 116 14.79 -14.15 10.19
N TYR A 117 15.12 -12.88 10.47
CA TYR A 117 15.47 -12.45 11.83
C TYR A 117 14.30 -12.57 12.80
N THR A 118 13.12 -12.05 12.44
CA THR A 118 11.93 -12.07 13.31
C THR A 118 11.37 -13.48 13.48
N GLU A 119 11.48 -14.32 12.46
CA GLU A 119 11.18 -15.74 12.54
C GLU A 119 12.08 -16.45 13.56
N ALA A 120 13.39 -16.19 13.51
CA ALA A 120 14.34 -16.72 14.49
C ALA A 120 14.01 -16.23 15.91
N ASP A 121 13.80 -14.92 16.08
CA ASP A 121 13.56 -14.30 17.39
C ASP A 121 12.24 -14.75 18.04
N ILE A 122 11.16 -14.81 17.26
CA ILE A 122 9.80 -15.04 17.78
C ILE A 122 9.38 -16.52 17.73
N LEU A 123 9.75 -17.25 16.66
CA LEU A 123 9.16 -18.56 16.35
C LEU A 123 10.10 -19.73 16.63
N SER A 124 11.42 -19.51 16.66
CA SER A 124 12.39 -20.62 16.77
C SER A 124 12.66 -21.08 18.21
N GLY A 125 12.00 -20.48 19.20
CA GLY A 125 12.12 -20.90 20.60
C GLY A 125 13.52 -20.70 21.19
N LEU A 126 14.28 -19.73 20.66
CA LEU A 126 15.65 -19.44 21.08
C LEU A 126 15.72 -19.10 22.56
N ASN A 127 16.75 -19.61 23.23
CA ASN A 127 17.09 -19.21 24.60
C ASN A 127 17.74 -17.82 24.64
N ASP A 128 17.91 -17.24 25.82
CA ASP A 128 18.43 -15.87 25.95
C ASP A 128 19.84 -15.70 25.37
N THR A 129 20.70 -16.72 25.47
CA THR A 129 22.05 -16.67 24.88
C THR A 129 22.03 -16.73 23.35
N GLU A 130 21.09 -17.48 22.78
CA GLU A 130 20.90 -17.56 21.33
C GLU A 130 20.26 -16.29 20.76
N ARG A 131 19.35 -15.65 21.50
CA ARG A 131 18.78 -14.35 21.12
C ARG A 131 19.82 -13.24 21.15
N ASP A 132 20.71 -13.24 22.15
CA ASP A 132 21.83 -12.29 22.21
C ASP A 132 22.75 -12.46 20.99
N ALA A 133 23.10 -13.71 20.66
CA ALA A 133 23.87 -14.02 19.46
C ALA A 133 23.16 -13.59 18.16
N LEU A 134 21.84 -13.81 18.05
CA LEU A 134 21.01 -13.39 16.91
C LEU A 134 21.07 -11.86 16.70
N SER A 135 21.06 -11.08 17.78
CA SER A 135 21.13 -9.60 17.72
C SER A 135 22.44 -9.07 17.15
N HIS A 136 23.51 -9.88 17.24
CA HIS A 136 24.84 -9.57 16.73
C HIS A 136 25.11 -10.14 15.33
N LEU A 137 24.17 -10.89 14.75
CA LEU A 137 24.33 -11.38 13.38
C LEU A 137 24.23 -10.23 12.39
N SER A 138 25.15 -10.23 11.43
CA SER A 138 25.12 -9.34 10.29
C SER A 138 24.74 -10.12 9.03
N SER A 139 24.17 -9.41 8.05
CA SER A 139 23.83 -10.01 6.76
C SER A 139 25.08 -10.63 6.13
N THR A 140 25.07 -11.96 5.99
CA THR A 140 26.14 -12.67 5.32
C THR A 140 26.00 -12.43 3.83
N LYS A 141 27.05 -11.89 3.19
CA LYS A 141 27.08 -11.74 1.73
C LYS A 141 27.31 -13.12 1.11
N PHE A 142 26.26 -13.72 0.57
CA PHE A 142 26.33 -15.02 -0.10
C PHE A 142 26.89 -14.97 -1.54
N MET A 143 27.63 -13.92 -1.92
CA MET A 143 28.26 -13.79 -3.23
C MET A 143 29.66 -13.14 -3.17
N GLU A 144 30.65 -13.86 -3.70
CA GLU A 144 31.72 -13.35 -4.57
C GLU A 144 31.21 -13.31 -6.02
#